data_AF-A0A811N4D1-F1
#
_entry.id   AF-A0A811N4D1-F1
#
_cell.length_a   1.000
_cell.length_b   1.000
_cell.length_c   1.000
_cell.angle_alpha   90.00
_cell.angle_beta   90.00
_cell.angle_gamma   90.00
#
_symmetry.space_group_name_H-M   'P 1'
#
loop_
_entity.id
_entity.type
_entity.pdbx_description
1 polymer ?
#
loop_
_entity_poly.entity_id
_entity_poly.type
_entity_poly.pdbx_seq_one_letter_code
_entity_poly.pdbx_strand_id
1 'polypeptide(L)'
;MEYLDLYLIHMPVCQKPGPPVFPARREDALPFDFKGVWQAMEECQRLGLARAIGVSNFTTKHLDKTLPFATITPAVNQVELNPVCQQPKLRRYCAEKGIHVQAFSPLGGQSWTGERNAVLESQVLAEIAKARGKTVAQVSLRWVYEQGVSLVVKTYKQERLKENLEIFDWELTDEDRFKISQIPHHKKLAGFAYIFKPEGEFTSVDISEINPEED
;
A
#
# COMPACT_ATOMS: atom_id res chain seq x y z
N MET A 1 -23.31 -11.77 0.67
CA MET A 1 -22.69 -10.61 1.32
C MET A 1 -23.54 -9.40 0.97
N GLU A 2 -24.10 -8.70 1.95
CA GLU A 2 -25.06 -7.59 1.74
C GLU A 2 -24.39 -6.21 1.79
N TYR A 3 -23.22 -6.11 2.43
CA TYR A 3 -22.40 -4.91 2.52
C TYR A 3 -20.91 -5.28 2.59
N LEU A 4 -20.03 -4.29 2.34
CA LEU A 4 -18.59 -4.37 2.55
C LEU A 4 -18.18 -3.58 3.81
N ASP A 5 -17.29 -4.10 4.65
CA ASP A 5 -16.72 -3.30 5.73
C ASP A 5 -15.86 -2.14 5.19
N LEU A 6 -15.13 -2.38 4.10
CA LEU A 6 -14.27 -1.39 3.44
C LEU A 6 -14.34 -1.56 1.91
N TYR A 7 -14.60 -0.46 1.19
CA TYR A 7 -14.52 -0.40 -0.27
C TYR A 7 -13.48 0.63 -0.71
N LEU A 8 -12.55 0.24 -1.59
CA LEU A 8 -11.39 1.05 -1.95
C LEU A 8 -11.38 1.35 -3.46
N ILE A 9 -11.07 2.59 -3.82
CA ILE A 9 -10.57 2.91 -5.16
C ILE A 9 -9.18 2.30 -5.28
N HIS A 10 -9.03 1.30 -6.17
CA HIS A 10 -7.84 0.45 -6.20
C HIS A 10 -6.57 1.17 -6.64
N MET A 11 -6.68 2.07 -7.62
CA MET A 11 -5.58 2.85 -8.21
C MET A 11 -6.10 4.23 -8.63
N PRO A 12 -5.27 5.28 -8.64
CA PRO A 12 -5.62 6.60 -9.14
C PRO A 12 -5.61 6.69 -10.67
N VAL A 13 -6.16 5.68 -11.36
CA VAL A 13 -6.19 5.59 -12.83
C VAL A 13 -7.56 5.10 -13.31
N CYS A 14 -7.94 5.51 -14.51
CA CYS A 14 -9.16 5.06 -15.17
C CYS A 14 -8.84 4.33 -16.48
N GLN A 15 -9.54 3.23 -16.73
CA GLN A 15 -9.38 2.39 -17.93
C GLN A 15 -10.73 2.10 -18.56
N LYS A 16 -10.71 1.73 -19.85
CA LYS A 16 -11.89 1.24 -20.56
C LYS A 16 -12.52 0.05 -19.80
N PRO A 17 -13.85 0.00 -19.70
CA PRO A 17 -14.52 -1.15 -19.11
C PRO A 17 -14.14 -2.45 -19.83
N GLY A 18 -13.82 -3.48 -19.05
CA GLY A 18 -13.44 -4.79 -19.56
C GLY A 18 -12.57 -5.56 -18.58
N PRO A 19 -12.19 -6.80 -18.93
CA PRO A 19 -11.21 -7.55 -18.17
C PRO A 19 -9.90 -6.77 -18.09
N PRO A 20 -9.25 -6.70 -16.92
CA PRO A 20 -7.97 -6.02 -16.80
C PRO A 20 -6.92 -6.75 -17.63
N VAL A 21 -6.21 -6.00 -18.49
CA VAL A 21 -5.08 -6.50 -19.28
C VAL A 21 -3.80 -5.98 -18.63
N PHE A 22 -2.87 -6.89 -18.36
CA PHE A 22 -1.58 -6.55 -17.77
C PHE A 22 -0.42 -6.96 -18.71
N PRO A 23 0.47 -6.02 -19.08
CA PRO A 23 0.42 -4.60 -18.78
C PRO A 23 -0.75 -3.89 -19.49
N ALA A 24 -1.29 -2.86 -18.86
CA ALA A 24 -2.26 -1.95 -19.46
C ALA A 24 -1.71 -1.35 -20.76
N ARG A 25 -2.61 -1.18 -21.73
CA ARG A 25 -2.28 -0.47 -22.97
C ARG A 25 -2.61 1.00 -22.83
N ARG A 26 -1.81 1.85 -23.46
CA ARG A 26 -2.01 3.30 -23.44
C ARG A 26 -3.38 3.68 -24.01
N GLU A 27 -3.79 3.04 -25.10
CA GLU A 27 -5.08 3.32 -25.73
C GLU A 27 -6.29 2.98 -24.85
N ASP A 28 -6.11 2.22 -23.78
CA ASP A 28 -7.19 1.82 -22.88
C ASP A 28 -7.36 2.76 -21.69
N ALA A 29 -6.49 3.75 -21.53
CA ALA A 29 -6.64 4.73 -20.48
C ALA A 29 -7.66 5.81 -20.81
N LEU A 30 -8.34 6.27 -19.76
CA LEU A 30 -9.36 7.31 -19.85
C LEU A 30 -9.03 8.45 -18.88
N PRO A 31 -9.49 9.69 -19.15
CA PRO A 31 -9.47 10.75 -18.16
C PRO A 31 -10.15 10.26 -16.87
N PHE A 32 -9.48 10.48 -15.74
CA PHE A 32 -10.01 10.05 -14.45
C PHE A 32 -10.80 11.18 -13.80
N ASP A 33 -12.14 11.13 -13.90
CA ASP A 33 -13.04 11.98 -13.10
C ASP A 33 -13.05 11.49 -11.65
N PHE A 34 -11.98 11.80 -10.94
CA PHE A 34 -11.80 11.33 -9.59
C PHE A 34 -12.83 11.93 -8.62
N LYS A 35 -13.28 13.17 -8.85
CA LYS A 35 -14.33 13.80 -8.04
C LYS A 35 -15.66 13.05 -8.18
N GLY A 36 -16.10 12.79 -9.41
CA GLY A 36 -17.32 12.03 -9.65
C GLY A 36 -17.25 10.61 -9.07
N VAL A 37 -16.11 9.95 -9.21
CA VAL A 37 -15.89 8.61 -8.62
C VAL A 37 -15.93 8.65 -7.09
N TRP A 38 -15.30 9.65 -6.44
CA TRP A 38 -15.36 9.77 -4.99
C TRP A 38 -16.79 10.05 -4.49
N GLN A 39 -17.55 10.92 -5.17
CA GLN A 39 -18.95 11.17 -4.83
C GLN A 39 -19.81 9.91 -4.96
N ALA A 40 -19.54 9.06 -5.95
CA ALA A 40 -20.20 7.76 -6.07
C ALA A 40 -19.82 6.80 -4.91
N MET A 41 -18.57 6.83 -4.44
CA MET A 41 -18.15 6.07 -3.25
C MET A 41 -18.90 6.54 -1.99
N GLU A 42 -19.03 7.86 -1.80
CA GLU A 42 -19.79 8.46 -0.70
C GLU A 42 -21.26 8.02 -0.73
N GLU A 43 -21.86 7.96 -1.92
CA GLU A 43 -23.22 7.45 -2.11
C GLU A 43 -23.33 5.95 -1.78
N CYS A 44 -22.34 5.13 -2.17
CA CYS A 44 -22.30 3.71 -1.76
C CYS A 44 -22.29 3.55 -0.24
N GLN A 45 -21.57 4.41 0.48
CA GLN A 45 -21.57 4.40 1.94
C GLN A 45 -22.92 4.84 2.51
N ARG A 46 -23.51 5.91 1.98
CA ARG A 46 -24.81 6.43 2.41
C ARG A 46 -25.94 5.40 2.22
N LEU A 47 -25.88 4.62 1.14
CA LEU A 47 -26.81 3.52 0.86
C LEU A 47 -26.56 2.27 1.71
N GLY A 48 -25.51 2.24 2.54
CA GLY A 48 -25.16 1.10 3.38
C GLY A 48 -24.47 -0.06 2.64
N LEU A 49 -24.05 0.15 1.38
CA LEU A 49 -23.35 -0.85 0.58
C LEU A 49 -21.90 -1.05 1.04
N ALA A 50 -21.31 0.00 1.62
CA ALA A 50 -20.02 -0.05 2.29
C ALA A 50 -20.10 0.66 3.64
N ARG A 51 -19.49 0.12 4.70
CA ARG A 51 -19.41 0.80 6.01
C ARG A 51 -18.34 1.88 6.02
N ALA A 52 -17.22 1.63 5.35
CA ALA A 52 -16.15 2.58 5.15
C ALA A 52 -15.72 2.60 3.67
N ILE A 53 -15.27 3.77 3.23
CA ILE A 53 -14.71 3.98 1.89
C ILE A 53 -13.30 4.54 2.01
N GLY A 54 -12.45 4.19 1.06
CA GLY A 54 -11.07 4.63 1.04
C GLY A 54 -10.43 4.55 -0.33
N VAL A 55 -9.11 4.68 -0.33
CA VAL A 55 -8.28 4.66 -1.53
C VAL A 55 -7.13 3.68 -1.37
N SER A 56 -6.48 3.33 -2.48
CA SER A 56 -5.30 2.48 -2.51
C SER A 56 -4.32 3.01 -3.55
N ASN A 57 -3.03 2.98 -3.23
CA ASN A 57 -1.95 3.50 -4.07
C ASN A 57 -1.99 5.03 -4.28
N PHE A 58 -2.53 5.77 -3.32
CA PHE A 58 -2.57 7.24 -3.38
C PHE A 58 -1.34 7.84 -2.69
N THR A 59 -0.68 8.77 -3.37
CA THR A 59 0.40 9.58 -2.80
C THR A 59 -0.16 10.76 -2.01
N THR A 60 0.70 11.47 -1.31
CA THR A 60 0.33 12.72 -0.62
C THR A 60 -0.30 13.74 -1.57
N LYS A 61 0.25 13.89 -2.79
CA LYS A 61 -0.28 14.77 -3.85
C LYS A 61 -1.70 14.36 -4.30
N HIS A 62 -1.97 13.06 -4.48
CA HIS A 62 -3.31 12.58 -4.82
C HIS A 62 -4.32 12.89 -3.71
N LEU A 63 -3.94 12.68 -2.44
CA LEU A 63 -4.79 12.98 -1.29
C LEU A 63 -5.06 14.49 -1.16
N ASP A 64 -4.05 15.35 -1.36
CA ASP A 64 -4.22 16.81 -1.36
C ASP A 64 -5.23 17.29 -2.42
N LYS A 65 -5.28 16.62 -3.58
CA LYS A 65 -6.30 16.89 -4.60
C LYS A 65 -7.69 16.36 -4.20
N THR A 66 -7.75 15.28 -3.42
CA THR A 66 -9.00 14.60 -3.00
C THR A 66 -9.75 15.36 -1.93
N LEU A 67 -9.04 15.71 -0.85
CA LEU A 67 -9.64 16.19 0.39
C LEU A 67 -10.49 17.46 0.25
N PRO A 68 -10.16 18.45 -0.61
CA PRO A 68 -10.95 19.67 -0.73
C PRO A 68 -12.40 19.49 -1.19
N PHE A 69 -12.71 18.40 -1.91
CA PHE A 69 -14.07 18.13 -2.39
C PHE A 69 -14.72 16.90 -1.75
N ALA A 70 -13.99 16.18 -0.89
CA ALA A 70 -14.50 15.02 -0.17
C ALA A 70 -15.41 15.47 0.97
N THR A 71 -16.68 15.07 0.92
CA THR A 71 -17.62 15.23 2.05
C THR A 71 -17.27 14.24 3.16
N ILE A 72 -16.90 13.02 2.78
CA ILE A 72 -16.43 11.97 3.67
C ILE A 72 -14.94 11.77 3.41
N THR A 73 -14.11 11.98 4.42
CA THR A 73 -12.67 11.73 4.34
C THR A 73 -12.40 10.23 4.10
N PRO A 74 -11.46 9.85 3.21
CA PRO A 74 -11.07 8.45 3.05
C PRO A 74 -10.68 7.81 4.39
N ALA A 75 -11.36 6.73 4.78
CA ALA A 75 -11.06 6.06 6.04
C ALA A 75 -9.70 5.35 6.01
N VAL A 76 -9.31 4.84 4.84
CA VAL A 76 -8.07 4.07 4.63
C VAL A 76 -7.36 4.53 3.36
N ASN A 77 -6.03 4.61 3.42
CA ASN A 77 -5.16 4.55 2.25
C ASN A 77 -4.32 3.27 2.29
N GLN A 78 -4.63 2.30 1.41
CA GLN A 78 -3.91 1.04 1.33
C GLN A 78 -2.68 1.19 0.39
N VAL A 79 -1.47 0.96 0.89
CA VAL A 79 -0.22 1.21 0.13
C VAL A 79 0.83 0.13 0.36
N GLU A 80 1.82 0.04 -0.53
CA GLU A 80 2.97 -0.84 -0.35
C GLU A 80 3.76 -0.37 0.87
N LEU A 81 3.76 -1.13 1.96
CA LEU A 81 4.49 -0.73 3.15
C LEU A 81 5.13 -1.93 3.82
N ASN A 82 6.46 -1.87 3.97
CA ASN A 82 7.30 -2.92 4.53
C ASN A 82 8.66 -2.32 4.94
N PRO A 83 9.57 -3.09 5.58
CA PRO A 83 10.86 -2.58 6.05
C PRO A 83 11.75 -1.95 4.97
N VAL A 84 11.60 -2.31 3.69
CA VAL A 84 12.35 -1.69 2.57
C VAL A 84 11.58 -0.54 1.91
N CYS A 85 10.26 -0.42 2.12
CA CYS A 85 9.42 0.66 1.61
C CYS A 85 8.60 1.26 2.77
N GLN A 86 9.22 2.17 3.54
CA GLN A 86 8.70 2.57 4.86
C GLN A 86 7.69 3.73 4.83
N GLN A 87 7.66 4.49 3.73
CA GLN A 87 6.76 5.62 3.46
C GLN A 87 6.53 6.59 4.64
N PRO A 88 7.58 7.13 5.29
CA PRO A 88 7.43 7.97 6.49
C PRO A 88 6.70 9.28 6.22
N LYS A 89 6.84 9.88 5.03
CA LYS A 89 6.11 11.10 4.66
C LYS A 89 4.62 10.84 4.51
N LEU A 90 4.25 9.82 3.73
CA LEU A 90 2.84 9.44 3.54
C LEU A 90 2.17 9.06 4.86
N ARG A 91 2.83 8.27 5.71
CA ARG A 91 2.27 7.87 7.01
C ARG A 91 1.97 9.08 7.91
N ARG A 92 2.89 10.04 8.00
CA ARG A 92 2.68 11.27 8.78
C ARG A 92 1.52 12.09 8.19
N TYR A 93 1.51 12.29 6.88
CA TYR A 93 0.44 12.99 6.19
C TYR A 93 -0.93 12.34 6.45
N CYS A 94 -1.05 11.03 6.28
CA CYS A 94 -2.30 10.32 6.52
C CYS A 94 -2.75 10.45 7.98
N ALA A 95 -1.84 10.32 8.95
CA ALA A 95 -2.15 10.50 10.37
C ALA A 95 -2.68 11.92 10.68
N GLU A 96 -2.06 12.97 10.12
CA GLU A 96 -2.52 14.36 10.27
C GLU A 96 -3.92 14.60 9.68
N LYS A 97 -4.30 13.84 8.65
CA LYS A 97 -5.61 13.94 7.99
C LYS A 97 -6.66 12.97 8.57
N GLY A 98 -6.31 12.17 9.58
CA GLY A 98 -7.21 11.15 10.13
C GLY A 98 -7.48 9.97 9.19
N ILE A 99 -6.56 9.69 8.25
CA ILE A 99 -6.63 8.59 7.28
C ILE A 99 -5.79 7.43 7.83
N HIS A 100 -6.38 6.25 7.98
CA HIS A 100 -5.65 5.07 8.42
C HIS A 100 -4.79 4.49 7.29
N VAL A 101 -3.54 4.15 7.56
CA VAL A 101 -2.69 3.47 6.58
C VAL A 101 -2.82 1.96 6.74
N GLN A 102 -3.05 1.27 5.63
CA GLN A 102 -3.04 -0.19 5.56
C GLN A 102 -1.94 -0.67 4.62
N ALA A 103 -1.05 -1.50 5.11
CA ALA A 103 0.06 -2.07 4.35
C ALA A 103 -0.41 -3.26 3.49
N PHE A 104 -0.21 -3.19 2.18
CA PHE A 104 -0.10 -4.37 1.33
C PHE A 104 1.37 -4.73 1.09
N SER A 105 1.62 -5.97 0.66
CA SER A 105 2.97 -6.52 0.45
C SER A 105 3.91 -6.33 1.66
N PRO A 106 3.47 -6.59 2.90
CA PRO A 106 4.33 -6.42 4.08
C PRO A 106 5.53 -7.40 4.09
N LEU A 107 5.55 -8.38 3.20
CA LEU A 107 6.64 -9.34 2.99
C LEU A 107 7.36 -9.15 1.63
N GLY A 108 7.34 -7.94 1.05
CA GLY A 108 8.02 -7.62 -0.21
C GLY A 108 7.28 -8.06 -1.50
N GLY A 109 6.05 -8.59 -1.35
CA GLY A 109 5.19 -8.99 -2.47
C GLY A 109 5.70 -10.18 -3.30
N GLN A 110 4.86 -10.71 -4.18
CA GLN A 110 5.27 -11.76 -5.11
C GLN A 110 6.16 -11.20 -6.23
N SER A 111 7.21 -11.91 -6.61
CA SER A 111 8.04 -11.54 -7.76
C SER A 111 7.44 -12.13 -9.03
N TRP A 112 7.04 -11.28 -9.97
CA TRP A 112 6.53 -11.69 -11.29
C TRP A 112 7.64 -11.72 -12.36
N THR A 113 8.75 -11.02 -12.10
CA THR A 113 9.92 -10.87 -12.99
C THR A 113 11.10 -11.74 -12.57
N GLY A 114 11.00 -12.46 -11.45
CA GLY A 114 12.09 -13.28 -10.90
C GLY A 114 13.10 -12.49 -10.05
N GLU A 115 12.86 -11.20 -9.82
CA GLU A 115 13.61 -10.38 -8.86
C GLU A 115 13.59 -10.99 -7.45
N ARG A 116 14.70 -10.81 -6.73
CA ARG A 116 14.88 -11.21 -5.34
C ARG A 116 13.87 -10.51 -4.42
N ASN A 117 13.46 -11.19 -3.36
CA ASN A 117 12.57 -10.59 -2.37
C ASN A 117 13.38 -9.76 -1.38
N ALA A 118 13.46 -8.45 -1.60
CA ALA A 118 14.24 -7.53 -0.77
C ALA A 118 13.89 -7.55 0.74
N VAL A 119 12.68 -7.97 1.12
CA VAL A 119 12.28 -8.12 2.52
C VAL A 119 12.73 -9.47 3.06
N LEU A 120 12.29 -10.57 2.44
CA LEU A 120 12.56 -11.93 2.95
C LEU A 120 14.03 -12.34 2.86
N GLU A 121 14.79 -11.71 1.96
CA GLU A 121 16.23 -11.94 1.79
C GLU A 121 17.08 -10.83 2.46
N SER A 122 16.48 -9.95 3.25
CA SER A 122 17.21 -8.90 3.98
C SER A 122 18.10 -9.49 5.08
N GLN A 123 19.41 -9.25 4.96
CA GLN A 123 20.38 -9.67 5.97
C GLN A 123 20.11 -9.01 7.33
N VAL A 124 19.71 -7.73 7.34
CA VAL A 124 19.37 -7.00 8.56
C VAL A 124 18.18 -7.65 9.28
N LEU A 125 17.12 -8.01 8.53
CA LEU A 125 15.96 -8.67 9.13
C LEU A 125 16.28 -10.10 9.57
N ALA A 126 17.17 -10.81 8.87
CA ALA A 126 17.62 -12.14 9.25
C ALA A 126 18.40 -12.14 10.59
N GLU A 127 19.25 -11.13 10.81
CA GLU A 127 19.98 -10.96 12.06
C GLU A 127 19.04 -10.66 13.24
N ILE A 128 18.07 -9.76 13.04
CA ILE A 128 17.04 -9.46 14.05
C ILE A 128 16.20 -10.70 14.33
N ALA A 129 15.76 -11.42 13.29
CA ALA A 129 14.97 -12.64 13.42
C ALA A 129 15.71 -13.69 14.27
N LYS A 130 17.01 -13.90 14.00
CA LYS A 130 17.85 -14.80 14.79
C LYS A 130 17.98 -14.34 16.24
N ALA A 131 18.21 -13.06 16.49
CA ALA A 131 18.36 -12.51 17.84
C ALA A 131 17.07 -12.61 18.67
N ARG A 132 15.91 -12.50 18.02
CA ARG A 132 14.58 -12.58 18.66
C ARG A 132 14.01 -13.99 18.73
N GLY A 133 14.64 -14.98 18.10
CA GLY A 133 14.09 -16.33 17.97
C GLY A 133 12.79 -16.35 17.15
N LYS A 134 12.70 -15.50 16.14
CA LYS A 134 11.54 -15.31 15.25
C LYS A 134 11.95 -15.54 13.80
N THR A 135 10.99 -15.52 12.89
CA THR A 135 11.27 -15.54 11.45
C THR A 135 11.40 -14.14 10.87
N VAL A 136 12.03 -14.02 9.70
CA VAL A 136 12.09 -12.76 8.94
C VAL A 136 10.68 -12.22 8.65
N ALA A 137 9.72 -13.10 8.37
CA ALA A 137 8.34 -12.71 8.14
C ALA A 137 7.71 -12.09 9.39
N GLN A 138 7.88 -12.72 10.56
CA GLN A 138 7.39 -12.19 11.83
C GLN A 138 8.02 -10.84 12.17
N VAL A 139 9.33 -10.67 11.97
CA VAL A 139 10.02 -9.38 12.18
C VAL A 139 9.44 -8.31 11.26
N SER A 140 9.24 -8.62 9.98
CA SER A 140 8.67 -7.67 9.03
C SER A 140 7.25 -7.25 9.42
N LEU A 141 6.38 -8.20 9.74
CA LEU A 141 4.99 -7.95 10.14
C LEU A 141 4.91 -7.20 11.48
N ARG A 142 5.74 -7.58 12.45
CA ARG A 142 5.85 -6.88 13.74
C ARG A 142 6.28 -5.43 13.54
N TRP A 143 7.27 -5.18 12.68
CA TRP A 143 7.70 -3.81 12.37
C TRP A 143 6.56 -2.98 11.80
N VAL A 144 5.81 -3.52 10.81
CA VAL A 144 4.63 -2.84 10.23
C VAL A 144 3.59 -2.53 11.31
N TYR A 145 3.28 -3.50 12.17
CA TYR A 145 2.35 -3.32 13.29
C TYR A 145 2.78 -2.19 14.23
N GLU A 146 4.07 -2.15 14.62
CA GLU A 146 4.62 -1.10 15.48
C GLU A 146 4.63 0.30 14.84
N GLN A 147 4.46 0.41 13.51
CA GLN A 147 4.27 1.71 12.84
C GLN A 147 2.85 2.27 12.99
N GLY A 148 1.94 1.58 13.71
CA GLY A 148 0.53 1.95 13.81
C GLY A 148 -0.27 1.64 12.53
N VAL A 149 0.23 0.72 11.71
CA VAL A 149 -0.31 0.38 10.38
C VAL A 149 -0.98 -0.99 10.46
N SER A 150 -2.20 -1.11 9.92
CA SER A 150 -2.82 -2.44 9.73
C SER A 150 -2.23 -3.11 8.49
N LEU A 151 -2.24 -4.43 8.40
CA LEU A 151 -1.54 -5.13 7.32
C LEU A 151 -2.41 -6.23 6.70
N VAL A 152 -2.24 -6.44 5.40
CA VAL A 152 -2.78 -7.57 4.67
C VAL A 152 -1.64 -8.47 4.20
N VAL A 153 -1.54 -9.65 4.80
CA VAL A 153 -0.51 -10.65 4.45
C VAL A 153 -1.18 -11.89 3.85
N LYS A 154 -0.70 -12.30 2.69
CA LYS A 154 -1.24 -13.44 1.95
C LYS A 154 -0.39 -14.70 2.18
N THR A 155 -1.06 -15.81 2.44
CA THR A 155 -0.46 -17.16 2.46
C THR A 155 -1.49 -18.20 2.02
N TYR A 156 -1.02 -19.30 1.44
CA TYR A 156 -1.83 -20.51 1.19
C TYR A 156 -1.39 -21.69 2.07
N LYS A 157 -0.41 -21.47 2.96
CA LYS A 157 0.11 -22.49 3.88
C LYS A 157 -0.39 -22.20 5.29
N GLN A 158 -0.99 -23.21 5.93
CA GLN A 158 -1.59 -23.07 7.26
C GLN A 158 -0.53 -22.75 8.33
N GLU A 159 0.67 -23.30 8.19
CA GLU A 159 1.78 -23.08 9.13
C GLU A 159 2.20 -21.61 9.11
N ARG A 160 2.34 -21.04 7.90
CA ARG A 160 2.64 -19.60 7.73
C ARG A 160 1.50 -18.71 8.20
N LEU A 161 0.26 -19.16 8.11
CA LEU A 161 -0.88 -18.40 8.65
C LEU A 161 -0.77 -18.28 10.16
N LYS A 162 -0.48 -19.37 10.86
CA LYS A 162 -0.24 -19.36 12.31
C LYS A 162 0.94 -18.47 12.67
N GLU A 163 2.07 -18.66 12.00
CA GLU A 163 3.28 -17.86 12.21
C GLU A 163 3.04 -16.35 12.03
N ASN A 164 2.28 -15.95 11.01
CA ASN A 164 1.95 -14.54 10.74
C ASN A 164 1.06 -13.90 11.82
N LEU A 165 0.35 -14.70 12.64
CA LEU A 165 -0.48 -14.24 13.75
C LEU A 165 0.32 -14.12 15.07
N GLU A 166 1.49 -14.74 15.15
CA GLU A 166 2.36 -14.77 16.35
C GLU A 166 3.31 -13.55 16.41
N ILE A 167 2.75 -12.36 16.22
CA ILE A 167 3.48 -11.08 16.19
C ILE A 167 3.10 -10.12 17.32
N PHE A 168 2.15 -10.50 18.19
CA PHE A 168 1.56 -9.57 19.16
C PHE A 168 2.17 -9.68 20.57
N ASP A 169 2.72 -10.83 20.92
CA ASP A 169 3.20 -11.20 22.26
C ASP A 169 4.68 -10.85 22.52
N TRP A 170 5.33 -10.16 21.59
CA TRP A 170 6.73 -9.72 21.68
C TRP A 170 6.93 -8.44 20.89
N GLU A 171 7.99 -7.68 21.17
CA GLU A 171 8.26 -6.41 20.51
C GLU A 171 9.69 -6.32 19.97
N LEU A 172 9.88 -5.42 19.00
CA LEU A 172 11.21 -5.02 18.57
C LEU A 172 11.84 -4.12 19.64
N THR A 173 13.14 -4.16 19.76
CA THR A 173 13.88 -3.19 20.59
C THR A 173 14.17 -1.92 19.80
N ASP A 174 14.61 -0.87 20.49
CA ASP A 174 15.07 0.36 19.84
C ASP A 174 16.24 0.11 18.89
N GLU A 175 17.13 -0.82 19.23
CA GLU A 175 18.24 -1.21 18.35
C GLU A 175 17.73 -1.88 17.07
N ASP A 176 16.74 -2.78 17.16
CA ASP A 176 16.15 -3.42 15.98
C ASP A 176 15.43 -2.39 15.11
N ARG A 177 14.64 -1.50 15.71
CA ARG A 177 13.95 -0.40 15.01
C ARG A 177 14.94 0.50 14.31
N PHE A 178 16.05 0.84 14.98
CA PHE A 178 17.13 1.62 14.40
C PHE A 178 17.75 0.90 13.20
N LYS A 179 18.13 -0.38 13.33
CA LYS A 179 18.67 -1.17 12.22
C LYS A 179 17.73 -1.21 11.01
N ILE A 180 16.42 -1.40 11.25
CA ILE A 180 15.42 -1.39 10.19
C ILE A 180 15.33 -0.02 9.51
N SER A 181 15.41 1.08 10.27
CA SER A 181 15.39 2.45 9.70
C SER A 181 16.54 2.73 8.73
N GLN A 182 17.64 1.97 8.83
CA GLN A 182 18.82 2.11 7.96
C GLN A 182 18.75 1.24 6.70
N ILE A 183 17.70 0.41 6.53
CA ILE A 183 17.54 -0.41 5.33
C ILE A 183 17.30 0.52 4.13
N PRO A 184 18.08 0.38 3.04
CA PRO A 184 17.89 1.20 1.84
C PRO A 184 16.47 1.08 1.28
N HIS A 185 15.94 2.21 0.81
CA HIS A 185 14.62 2.26 0.23
C HIS A 185 14.55 1.44 -1.07
N HIS A 186 13.55 0.57 -1.18
CA HIS A 186 13.25 -0.22 -2.37
C HIS A 186 11.73 -0.39 -2.51
N LYS A 187 11.13 0.38 -3.43
CA LYS A 187 9.70 0.31 -3.74
C LYS A 187 9.45 -0.58 -4.94
N LYS A 188 8.68 -1.65 -4.76
CA LYS A 188 8.36 -2.60 -5.84
C LYS A 188 7.29 -2.08 -6.78
N LEU A 189 6.30 -1.35 -6.26
CA LEU A 189 5.20 -0.83 -7.06
C LEU A 189 5.62 0.32 -8.01
N ALA A 190 6.87 0.82 -7.91
CA ALA A 190 7.46 1.63 -8.98
C ALA A 190 7.42 0.88 -10.34
N GLY A 191 7.44 -0.46 -10.31
CA GLY A 191 7.20 -1.34 -11.46
C GLY A 191 5.87 -1.11 -12.19
N PHE A 192 4.81 -0.73 -11.48
CA PHE A 192 3.49 -0.47 -12.07
C PHE A 192 3.46 0.89 -12.79
N ALA A 193 4.40 1.80 -12.53
CA ALA A 193 4.61 3.00 -13.35
C ALA A 193 4.91 2.60 -14.80
N TYR A 194 5.68 1.53 -15.02
CA TYR A 194 6.02 1.03 -16.36
C TYR A 194 4.85 0.37 -17.09
N ILE A 195 3.73 0.13 -16.40
CA ILE A 195 2.48 -0.31 -17.02
C ILE A 195 1.81 0.87 -17.76
N PHE A 196 2.15 2.11 -17.40
CA PHE A 196 1.71 3.33 -18.07
C PHE A 196 2.95 4.05 -18.65
N LYS A 197 3.30 3.73 -19.90
CA LYS A 197 4.54 4.23 -20.53
C LYS A 197 4.66 5.76 -20.53
N PRO A 198 5.88 6.34 -20.43
CA PRO A 198 6.12 7.78 -20.34
C PRO A 198 5.68 8.58 -21.58
N GLU A 199 5.63 7.97 -22.76
CA GLU A 199 5.24 8.71 -23.96
C GLU A 199 3.71 8.76 -24.13
N GLY A 200 3.19 9.94 -23.79
CA GLY A 200 2.07 10.65 -24.40
C GLY A 200 0.81 10.78 -23.56
N GLU A 201 -0.11 11.64 -24.02
CA GLU A 201 -1.28 12.20 -23.32
C GLU A 201 -1.97 11.29 -22.28
N PHE A 202 -1.44 11.37 -21.07
CA PHE A 202 -1.95 10.84 -19.82
C PHE A 202 -1.81 11.97 -18.81
N THR A 203 -2.88 12.71 -18.53
CA THR A 203 -2.84 13.89 -17.66
C THR A 203 -3.50 13.67 -16.29
N SER A 204 -3.75 12.44 -15.87
CA SER A 204 -4.26 12.19 -14.50
C SER A 204 -3.22 11.70 -13.50
N VAL A 205 -2.01 11.39 -13.94
CA VAL A 205 -0.89 11.10 -13.04
C VAL A 205 0.33 11.81 -13.63
N ASP A 206 0.72 12.93 -13.03
CA ASP A 206 2.00 13.53 -13.35
C ASP A 206 3.08 12.45 -13.11
N ILE A 207 4.02 12.26 -14.02
CA ILE A 207 5.09 11.27 -13.84
C ILE A 207 5.90 11.61 -12.56
N SER A 208 5.93 12.88 -12.15
CA SER A 208 6.45 13.34 -10.86
C SER A 208 5.64 12.88 -9.64
N GLU A 209 4.38 12.48 -9.82
CA GLU A 209 3.50 11.88 -8.78
C GLU A 209 3.69 10.36 -8.65
N ILE A 210 4.38 9.72 -9.60
CA ILE A 210 4.74 8.30 -9.55
C ILE A 210 6.19 8.11 -9.09
N ASN A 211 7.00 9.17 -9.13
CA ASN A 211 8.41 9.10 -8.81
C ASN A 211 8.61 8.77 -7.31
N PRO A 212 9.16 7.60 -6.95
CA PRO A 212 9.30 7.18 -5.56
C PRO A 212 10.33 7.99 -4.76
N GLU A 213 11.10 8.88 -5.40
CA GLU A 213 12.12 9.67 -4.73
C GLU A 213 11.55 10.80 -3.84
N GLU A 214 10.25 11.13 -3.95
CA GLU A 214 9.63 12.24 -3.22
C GLU A 214 8.74 11.86 -2.01
N ASP A 215 8.55 10.57 -1.71
CA ASP A 215 7.68 10.09 -0.59
C ASP A 215 8.37 9.16 0.44
#